data_AF-A0A6J7I857-F1
#
_entry.id   AF-A0A6J7I857-F1
#
_cell.length_a   1.000
_cell.length_b   1.000
_cell.length_c   1.000
_cell.angle_alpha   90.00
_cell.angle_beta   90.00
_cell.angle_gamma   90.00
#
_symmetry.space_group_name_H-M   'P 1'
#
loop_
_entity.id
_entity.type
_entity.pdbx_description
1 polymer ?
#
loop_
_entity_poly.entity_id
_entity_poly.type
_entity_poly.pdbx_seq_one_letter_code
_entity_poly.pdbx_strand_id
1 'polypeptide(L)'
;MATAAHAPEPRWGLGRLMGSRERRAAVSAPYRRILAIVIILNLFGLLMVLSASSVTSLDVYGNSWYQVLRQAVWFVLSLGALWFTQRTDYERYAAHIGKLVVAAWALLLLPLMPIIGISVNGSSRWFGFGVLRIQPSEIAKLVLVVFTADLLTKRANRINDWQQTLAPIMGVFVCFALLLMLEPNLGTTIIIAAVLMVMMFVGGVGTVPLLGLLGVLGAAAAFFAFSVPFRFRRLMAYGDPWKDAQGTGYQALQSRVGLANGGILGLGLGSSRVKWGYLPEADTDFILAIIGEELGLIGCMVIVGLLLAFGYLGVRVALRAPDRMGMLLATGITAWIMLQAFVNIGAVVGAIPITGVPLPFVSAGGSSLIFTMAGVGMLLNVAKRTS
;
A
#
# COMPACT_ATOMS: atom_id res chain seq x y z
N MET A 1 -62.35 48.44 -37.58
CA MET A 1 -62.88 47.59 -36.49
C MET A 1 -62.58 46.15 -36.87
N ALA A 2 -61.89 45.29 -36.12
CA ALA A 2 -61.28 45.36 -34.82
C ALA A 2 -60.08 44.38 -34.79
N THR A 3 -59.12 44.71 -33.95
CA THR A 3 -57.87 44.02 -33.61
C THR A 3 -58.09 42.60 -33.07
N ALA A 4 -57.41 41.59 -33.64
CA ALA A 4 -57.29 40.27 -33.03
C ALA A 4 -56.17 40.28 -31.97
N ALA A 5 -56.54 40.06 -30.72
CA ALA A 5 -55.67 40.08 -29.56
C ALA A 5 -54.69 38.89 -29.55
N HIS A 6 -53.40 39.18 -29.38
CA HIS A 6 -52.39 38.22 -28.95
C HIS A 6 -52.64 37.83 -27.49
N ALA A 7 -52.93 36.55 -27.24
CA ALA A 7 -52.86 35.98 -25.90
C ALA A 7 -51.39 35.58 -25.60
N PRO A 8 -50.80 35.97 -24.46
CA PRO A 8 -49.45 35.57 -24.12
C PRO A 8 -49.42 34.15 -23.56
N GLU A 9 -48.56 33.28 -24.12
CA GLU A 9 -48.26 31.99 -23.51
C GLU A 9 -47.53 32.18 -22.17
N PRO A 10 -47.91 31.44 -21.10
CA PRO A 10 -47.23 31.54 -19.82
C PRO A 10 -45.83 30.89 -19.88
N ARG A 11 -44.81 31.75 -19.94
CA ARG A 11 -43.40 31.42 -19.72
C ARG A 11 -43.15 31.04 -18.25
N TRP A 12 -43.48 29.81 -17.86
CA TRP A 12 -42.99 29.24 -16.61
C TRP A 12 -42.45 27.83 -16.88
N GLY A 13 -41.13 27.79 -17.10
CA GLY A 13 -40.36 26.57 -17.30
C GLY A 13 -40.28 25.72 -16.04
N LEU A 14 -41.36 25.03 -15.69
CA LEU A 14 -41.37 23.98 -14.67
C LEU A 14 -40.79 22.65 -15.19
N GLY A 15 -40.72 22.45 -16.51
CA GLY A 15 -40.05 21.29 -17.11
C GLY A 15 -38.52 21.28 -16.97
N ARG A 16 -37.90 22.42 -16.65
CA ARG A 16 -36.42 22.53 -16.54
C ARG A 16 -35.88 22.29 -15.12
N LEU A 17 -36.76 22.23 -14.12
CA LEU A 17 -36.40 21.94 -12.72
C LEU A 17 -36.65 20.48 -12.32
N MET A 18 -37.33 19.70 -13.17
CA MET A 18 -37.52 18.25 -12.96
C MET A 18 -36.52 17.38 -13.72
N GLY A 19 -35.72 17.95 -14.62
CA GLY A 19 -34.64 17.24 -15.34
C GLY A 19 -33.29 17.19 -14.62
N SER A 20 -33.14 17.87 -13.49
CA SER A 20 -31.88 17.99 -12.73
C SER A 20 -31.89 17.30 -11.37
N ARG A 21 -32.94 16.52 -11.06
CA ARG A 21 -32.93 15.59 -9.93
C ARG A 21 -32.21 14.31 -10.35
N GLU A 22 -30.91 14.31 -10.10
CA GLU A 22 -30.14 13.13 -9.76
C GLU A 22 -30.41 11.88 -10.62
N ARG A 23 -29.81 11.81 -11.82
CA ARG A 23 -29.10 10.56 -12.11
C ARG A 23 -28.03 10.44 -11.01
N ARG A 24 -28.38 9.83 -9.88
CA ARG A 24 -27.39 9.17 -9.02
C ARG A 24 -26.72 8.19 -9.97
N ALA A 25 -25.61 8.61 -10.56
CA ALA A 25 -24.82 7.77 -11.46
C ALA A 25 -24.65 6.46 -10.71
N ALA A 26 -25.28 5.39 -11.21
CA ALA A 26 -25.26 4.11 -10.53
C ALA A 26 -23.80 3.79 -10.27
N VAL A 27 -23.44 3.68 -8.99
CA VAL A 27 -22.05 3.53 -8.57
C VAL A 27 -21.43 2.38 -9.39
N SER A 28 -20.34 2.67 -10.10
CA SER A 28 -19.77 1.74 -11.07
C SER A 28 -19.54 0.37 -10.43
N ALA A 29 -19.82 -0.72 -11.17
CA ALA A 29 -19.63 -2.07 -10.63
C ALA A 29 -18.19 -2.32 -10.09
N PRO A 30 -17.11 -1.81 -10.73
CA PRO A 30 -15.75 -1.90 -10.18
C PRO A 30 -15.60 -1.20 -8.84
N TYR A 31 -16.19 -0.01 -8.65
CA TYR A 31 -16.14 0.71 -7.37
C TYR A 31 -16.66 -0.17 -6.23
N ARG A 32 -17.87 -0.74 -6.40
CA ARG A 32 -18.52 -1.52 -5.33
C ARG A 32 -17.71 -2.78 -4.99
N ARG A 33 -17.15 -3.44 -5.99
CA ARG A 33 -16.35 -4.65 -5.83
C ARG A 33 -15.01 -4.36 -5.13
N ILE A 34 -14.29 -3.30 -5.53
CA ILE A 34 -13.04 -2.90 -4.87
C ILE A 34 -13.30 -2.58 -3.40
N LEU A 35 -14.32 -1.76 -3.11
CA LEU A 35 -14.67 -1.41 -1.73
C LEU A 35 -15.01 -2.66 -0.91
N ALA A 36 -15.83 -3.56 -1.44
CA ALA A 36 -16.18 -4.81 -0.75
C ALA A 36 -14.95 -5.67 -0.44
N ILE A 37 -14.05 -5.87 -1.40
CA ILE A 37 -12.82 -6.64 -1.21
C ILE A 37 -11.95 -6.01 -0.12
N VAL A 38 -11.75 -4.70 -0.16
CA VAL A 38 -10.92 -3.99 0.82
C VAL A 38 -11.52 -4.09 2.22
N ILE A 39 -12.84 -3.92 2.37
CA ILE A 39 -13.50 -4.07 3.67
C ILE A 39 -13.40 -5.51 4.18
N ILE A 40 -13.62 -6.52 3.33
CA ILE A 40 -13.49 -7.93 3.70
C ILE A 40 -12.06 -8.24 4.18
N LEU A 41 -11.04 -7.81 3.43
CA LEU A 41 -9.64 -8.01 3.80
C LEU A 41 -9.29 -7.33 5.14
N ASN A 42 -9.82 -6.14 5.40
CA ASN A 42 -9.59 -5.43 6.67
C ASN A 42 -10.26 -6.10 7.86
N LEU A 43 -11.53 -6.51 7.72
CA LEU A 43 -12.27 -7.20 8.78
C LEU A 43 -11.64 -8.56 9.08
N PHE A 44 -11.24 -9.28 8.04
CA PHE A 44 -10.48 -10.51 8.18
C PHE A 44 -9.11 -10.25 8.84
N GLY A 45 -8.41 -9.19 8.43
CA GLY A 45 -7.17 -8.74 9.05
C GLY A 45 -7.33 -8.49 10.55
N LEU A 46 -8.37 -7.77 10.97
CA LEU A 46 -8.68 -7.54 12.39
C LEU A 46 -8.85 -8.84 13.17
N LEU A 47 -9.58 -9.82 12.59
CA LEU A 47 -9.76 -11.14 13.18
C LEU A 47 -8.44 -11.88 13.33
N MET A 48 -7.59 -11.85 12.30
CA MET A 48 -6.28 -12.52 12.34
C MET A 48 -5.28 -11.81 13.23
N VAL A 49 -5.32 -10.48 13.33
CA VAL A 49 -4.50 -9.71 14.28
C VAL A 49 -4.89 -10.08 15.70
N LEU A 50 -6.19 -10.20 16.02
CA LEU A 50 -6.64 -10.71 17.32
C LEU A 50 -6.06 -12.10 17.59
N SER A 51 -6.19 -13.03 16.63
CA SER A 51 -5.67 -14.39 16.81
C SER A 51 -4.16 -14.39 17.04
N ALA A 52 -3.39 -13.75 16.16
CA ALA A 52 -1.93 -13.74 16.16
C ALA A 52 -1.30 -13.01 17.36
N SER A 53 -1.94 -11.95 17.85
CA SER A 53 -1.41 -11.11 18.93
C SER A 53 -2.01 -11.40 20.31
N SER A 54 -3.00 -12.29 20.42
CA SER A 54 -3.72 -12.56 21.67
C SER A 54 -2.83 -13.01 22.83
N VAL A 55 -1.89 -13.91 22.56
CA VAL A 55 -0.96 -14.47 23.56
C VAL A 55 0.07 -13.43 23.97
N THR A 56 0.78 -12.85 23.00
CA THR A 56 1.79 -11.83 23.25
C THR A 56 1.21 -10.58 23.92
N SER A 57 -0.03 -10.21 23.59
CA SER A 57 -0.71 -9.08 24.24
C SER A 57 -1.12 -9.37 25.68
N LEU A 58 -1.47 -10.62 25.99
CA LEU A 58 -1.74 -11.04 27.37
C LEU A 58 -0.46 -10.97 28.20
N ASP A 59 0.64 -11.50 27.67
CA ASP A 59 1.92 -11.56 28.37
C ASP A 59 2.51 -10.17 28.63
N VAL A 60 2.43 -9.26 27.64
CA VAL A 60 3.06 -7.93 27.71
C VAL A 60 2.16 -6.88 28.36
N TYR A 61 0.85 -6.90 28.08
CA TYR A 61 -0.08 -5.85 28.50
C TYR A 61 -1.15 -6.32 29.49
N GLY A 62 -1.16 -7.61 29.86
CA GLY A 62 -2.20 -8.20 30.71
C GLY A 62 -3.58 -8.28 30.04
N ASN A 63 -3.69 -8.00 28.74
CA ASN A 63 -4.95 -7.95 28.02
C ASN A 63 -4.80 -8.42 26.57
N SER A 64 -5.35 -9.59 26.24
CA SER A 64 -5.35 -10.17 24.89
C SER A 64 -6.00 -9.28 23.82
N TRP A 65 -6.86 -8.35 24.21
CA TRP A 65 -7.58 -7.47 23.29
C TRP A 65 -6.82 -6.18 22.94
N TYR A 66 -5.71 -5.90 23.62
CA TYR A 66 -5.03 -4.61 23.52
C TYR A 66 -4.65 -4.26 22.06
N GLN A 67 -3.99 -5.19 21.35
CA GLN A 67 -3.50 -4.95 20.00
C GLN A 67 -4.66 -4.84 18.98
N VAL A 68 -5.70 -5.69 19.09
CA VAL A 68 -6.86 -5.62 18.18
C VAL A 68 -7.66 -4.34 18.38
N LEU A 69 -7.85 -3.87 19.62
CA LEU A 69 -8.56 -2.62 19.89
C LEU A 69 -7.82 -1.44 19.27
N ARG A 70 -6.49 -1.43 19.37
CA ARG A 70 -5.65 -0.43 18.70
C ARG A 70 -5.80 -0.50 17.18
N GLN A 71 -5.75 -1.70 16.59
CA GLN A 71 -5.93 -1.88 15.15
C GLN A 71 -7.34 -1.46 14.69
N ALA A 72 -8.37 -1.69 15.51
CA ALA A 72 -9.74 -1.27 15.23
C ALA A 72 -9.87 0.26 15.19
N VAL A 73 -9.22 0.98 16.11
CA VAL A 73 -9.14 2.45 16.06
C VAL A 73 -8.48 2.92 14.76
N TRP A 74 -7.35 2.32 14.38
CA TRP A 74 -6.70 2.64 13.10
C TRP A 74 -7.56 2.32 11.89
N PHE A 75 -8.33 1.24 11.92
CA PHE A 75 -9.29 0.91 10.87
C PHE A 75 -10.39 1.96 10.75
N VAL A 76 -10.95 2.44 11.86
CA VAL A 76 -11.95 3.52 11.83
C VAL A 76 -11.35 4.83 11.29
N LEU A 77 -10.14 5.19 11.71
CA LEU A 77 -9.44 6.36 11.18
C LEU A 77 -9.13 6.24 9.68
N SER A 78 -8.76 5.04 9.22
CA SER A 78 -8.45 4.78 7.82
C SER A 78 -9.70 4.83 6.92
N LEU A 79 -10.87 4.46 7.43
CA LEU A 79 -12.16 4.70 6.75
C LEU A 79 -12.42 6.20 6.56
N GLY A 80 -12.07 7.03 7.55
CA GLY A 80 -12.11 8.48 7.42
C GLY A 80 -11.18 9.00 6.32
N ALA A 81 -9.95 8.50 6.27
CA ALA A 81 -8.98 8.85 5.22
C ALA A 81 -9.47 8.43 3.83
N LEU A 82 -9.99 7.21 3.68
CA LEU A 82 -10.60 6.71 2.43
C LEU A 82 -11.77 7.61 2.01
N TRP A 83 -12.66 7.94 2.93
CA TRP A 83 -13.82 8.78 2.65
C TRP A 83 -13.41 10.18 2.17
N PHE A 84 -12.39 10.76 2.78
CA PHE A 84 -11.88 12.08 2.41
C PHE A 84 -11.21 12.08 1.03
N THR A 85 -10.31 11.13 0.77
CA THR A 85 -9.61 11.06 -0.53
C THR A 85 -10.52 10.61 -1.66
N GLN A 86 -11.56 9.82 -1.38
CA GLN A 86 -12.58 9.46 -2.37
C GLN A 86 -13.41 10.66 -2.83
N ARG A 87 -13.59 11.68 -1.98
CA ARG A 87 -14.38 12.88 -2.30
C ARG A 87 -13.57 14.04 -2.84
N THR A 88 -12.26 13.99 -2.67
CA THR A 88 -11.36 15.04 -3.14
C THR A 88 -10.86 14.69 -4.53
N ASP A 89 -11.02 15.62 -5.47
CA ASP A 89 -10.55 15.43 -6.84
C ASP A 89 -9.02 15.31 -6.87
N TYR A 90 -8.51 14.30 -7.56
CA TYR A 90 -7.07 14.03 -7.60
C TYR A 90 -6.25 15.15 -8.23
N GLU A 91 -6.86 15.99 -9.05
CA GLU A 91 -6.27 17.21 -9.62
C GLU A 91 -5.86 18.22 -8.53
N ARG A 92 -6.56 18.27 -7.39
CA ARG A 92 -6.19 19.18 -6.29
C ARG A 92 -4.89 18.76 -5.62
N TYR A 93 -4.67 17.45 -5.48
CA TYR A 93 -3.40 16.93 -4.98
C TYR A 93 -2.27 17.21 -5.97
N ALA A 94 -2.54 17.04 -7.27
CA ALA A 94 -1.62 17.35 -8.36
C ALA A 94 -1.19 18.83 -8.37
N ALA A 95 -2.13 19.76 -8.10
CA ALA A 95 -1.84 21.19 -8.02
C ALA A 95 -0.88 21.57 -6.89
N HIS A 96 -0.86 20.78 -5.79
CA HIS A 96 -0.04 21.05 -4.62
C HIS A 96 1.16 20.09 -4.49
N ILE A 97 1.43 19.28 -5.52
CA ILE A 97 2.32 18.14 -5.40
C ILE A 97 3.76 18.52 -5.05
N GLY A 98 4.26 19.66 -5.55
CA GLY A 98 5.58 20.17 -5.19
C GLY A 98 5.69 20.46 -3.68
N LYS A 99 4.65 21.05 -3.08
CA LYS A 99 4.59 21.29 -1.62
C LYS A 99 4.49 19.98 -0.85
N LEU A 100 3.73 19.01 -1.35
CA LEU A 100 3.58 17.70 -0.72
C LEU A 100 4.88 16.88 -0.74
N VAL A 101 5.66 16.96 -1.82
CA VAL A 101 7.00 16.33 -1.91
C VAL A 101 7.94 16.91 -0.86
N VAL A 102 8.04 18.25 -0.76
CA VAL A 102 8.89 18.91 0.24
C VAL A 102 8.42 18.57 1.65
N ALA A 103 7.11 18.58 1.91
CA ALA A 103 6.56 18.18 3.20
C ALA A 103 6.89 16.71 3.54
N ALA A 104 6.81 15.80 2.56
CA ALA A 104 7.15 14.39 2.78
C ALA A 104 8.65 14.18 3.07
N TRP A 105 9.55 14.92 2.41
CA TRP A 105 10.97 14.92 2.78
C TRP A 105 11.20 15.44 4.19
N ALA A 106 10.56 16.56 4.56
CA ALA A 106 10.65 17.08 5.92
C ALA A 106 10.14 16.07 6.97
N LEU A 107 9.05 15.36 6.67
CA LEU A 107 8.51 14.32 7.55
C LEU A 107 9.46 13.11 7.69
N LEU A 108 10.17 12.72 6.64
CA LEU A 108 11.18 11.66 6.69
C LEU A 108 12.44 12.05 7.49
N LEU A 109 12.67 13.35 7.70
CA LEU A 109 13.76 13.80 8.58
C LEU A 109 13.39 13.69 10.06
N LEU A 110 12.10 13.68 10.41
CA LEU A 110 11.66 13.68 11.81
C LEU A 110 12.12 12.43 12.60
N PRO A 111 11.98 11.19 12.09
CA PRO A 111 12.47 10.02 12.83
C PRO A 111 13.99 9.98 13.00
N LEU A 112 14.74 10.67 12.15
CA LEU A 112 16.20 10.76 12.25
C LEU A 112 16.65 11.68 13.41
N MET A 113 15.75 12.53 13.92
CA MET A 113 16.06 13.40 15.05
C MET A 113 15.98 12.61 16.37
N PRO A 114 17.06 12.57 17.20
CA PRO A 114 17.11 11.76 18.42
C PRO A 114 16.01 12.06 19.44
N ILE A 115 15.47 13.29 19.42
CA ILE A 115 14.44 13.76 20.36
C ILE A 115 13.04 13.28 19.96
N ILE A 116 12.80 13.07 18.66
CA ILE A 116 11.47 12.83 18.08
C ILE A 116 11.31 11.39 17.59
N GLY A 117 12.40 10.80 17.09
CA GLY A 117 12.40 9.44 16.55
C GLY A 117 12.29 8.37 17.62
N ILE A 118 11.36 7.44 17.40
CA ILE A 118 11.24 6.23 18.20
C ILE A 118 12.04 5.12 17.51
N SER A 119 13.11 4.67 18.17
CA SER A 119 13.88 3.51 17.71
C SER A 119 13.19 2.22 18.13
N VAL A 120 12.85 1.39 17.15
CA VAL A 120 12.35 0.03 17.35
C VAL A 120 13.30 -0.91 16.61
N ASN A 121 13.79 -1.95 17.28
CA ASN A 121 14.73 -2.93 16.71
C ASN A 121 15.98 -2.29 16.04
N GLY A 122 16.49 -1.20 16.62
CA GLY A 122 17.69 -0.50 16.16
C GLY A 122 17.47 0.44 14.96
N SER A 123 16.21 0.74 14.61
CA SER A 123 15.86 1.65 13.51
C SER A 123 14.84 2.70 13.94
N SER A 124 15.20 3.98 13.78
CA SER A 124 14.28 5.11 14.03
C SER A 124 13.45 5.39 12.78
N ARG A 125 12.32 4.69 12.63
CA ARG A 125 11.39 4.81 11.47
C ARG A 125 10.06 5.47 11.82
N TRP A 126 9.82 5.66 13.11
CA TRP A 126 8.52 6.05 13.64
C TRP A 126 8.66 7.35 14.42
N PHE A 127 7.64 8.19 14.32
CA PHE A 127 7.47 9.34 15.21
C PHE A 127 6.02 9.37 15.70
N GLY A 128 5.78 10.06 16.82
CA GLY A 128 4.46 10.15 17.45
C GLY A 128 4.50 9.82 18.93
N PHE A 129 3.33 9.69 19.55
CA PHE A 129 3.21 9.45 20.98
C PHE A 129 2.22 8.32 21.27
N GLY A 130 2.61 7.42 22.18
CA GLY A 130 1.78 6.31 22.62
C GLY A 130 1.29 5.41 21.47
N VAL A 131 -0.04 5.36 21.32
CA VAL A 131 -0.79 4.51 20.38
C VAL A 131 -0.72 5.04 18.94
N LEU A 132 -0.55 6.35 18.76
CA LEU A 132 -0.53 7.03 17.47
C LEU A 132 0.92 7.19 16.98
N ARG A 133 1.48 6.10 16.44
CA ARG A 133 2.79 6.09 15.78
C ARG A 133 2.59 6.18 14.27
N ILE A 134 3.23 7.15 13.65
CA ILE A 134 3.17 7.38 12.20
C ILE A 134 4.52 7.03 11.58
N GLN A 135 4.47 6.23 10.52
CA GLN A 135 5.63 5.94 9.70
C GLN A 135 5.64 6.86 8.46
N PRO A 136 6.58 7.82 8.34
CA PRO A 136 6.59 8.76 7.22
C PRO A 136 6.78 8.09 5.86
N SER A 137 7.43 6.92 5.81
CA SER A 137 7.64 6.18 4.56
C SER A 137 6.33 5.77 3.88
N GLU A 138 5.23 5.62 4.63
CA GLU A 138 3.90 5.34 4.07
C GLU A 138 3.33 6.57 3.34
N ILE A 139 3.57 7.77 3.87
CA ILE A 139 3.22 9.05 3.22
C ILE A 139 4.06 9.23 1.97
N ALA A 140 5.36 8.95 2.06
CA ALA A 140 6.30 9.09 0.95
C ALA A 140 5.84 8.26 -0.26
N LYS A 141 5.44 7.00 -0.07
CA LYS A 141 4.91 6.14 -1.16
C LYS A 141 3.73 6.79 -1.88
N LEU A 142 2.74 7.27 -1.13
CA LEU A 142 1.54 7.88 -1.70
C LEU A 142 1.87 9.18 -2.45
N VAL A 143 2.67 10.07 -1.84
CA VAL A 143 3.09 11.33 -2.45
C VAL A 143 3.87 11.08 -3.74
N LEU A 144 4.75 10.08 -3.75
CA LEU A 144 5.59 9.76 -4.90
C LEU A 144 4.76 9.18 -6.06
N VAL A 145 3.75 8.36 -5.76
CA VAL A 145 2.77 7.91 -6.76
C VAL A 145 2.01 9.10 -7.37
N VAL A 146 1.52 10.03 -6.56
CA VAL A 146 0.79 11.21 -7.07
C VAL A 146 1.72 12.12 -7.89
N PHE A 147 2.97 12.32 -7.43
CA PHE A 147 3.98 13.10 -8.13
C PHE A 147 4.32 12.52 -9.50
N THR A 148 4.59 11.22 -9.57
CA THR A 148 4.92 10.57 -10.83
C THR A 148 3.72 10.57 -11.79
N ALA A 149 2.50 10.38 -11.30
CA ALA A 149 1.30 10.47 -12.12
C ALA A 149 1.11 11.88 -12.71
N ASP A 150 1.30 12.94 -11.90
CA ASP A 150 1.18 14.33 -12.34
C ASP A 150 2.24 14.68 -13.39
N LEU A 151 3.50 14.31 -13.12
CA LEU A 151 4.62 14.66 -13.99
C LEU A 151 4.53 13.96 -15.35
N LEU A 152 4.22 12.66 -15.37
CA LEU A 152 4.03 11.88 -16.61
C LEU A 152 2.77 12.32 -17.39
N THR A 153 1.80 12.92 -16.71
CA THR A 153 0.63 13.52 -17.36
C THR A 153 1.00 14.83 -18.03
N LYS A 154 1.65 15.76 -17.31
CA LYS A 154 2.07 17.07 -17.83
C LYS A 154 3.12 16.96 -18.95
N ARG A 155 3.97 15.94 -18.90
CA ARG A 155 5.07 15.73 -19.86
C ARG A 155 4.79 14.61 -20.87
N ALA A 156 3.52 14.29 -21.13
CA ALA A 156 3.13 13.24 -22.07
C ALA A 156 3.78 13.36 -23.46
N ASN A 157 3.88 14.59 -24.00
CA ASN A 157 4.50 14.85 -25.31
C ASN A 157 6.04 14.73 -25.31
N ARG A 158 6.67 14.67 -24.14
CA ARG A 158 8.13 14.59 -23.95
C ARG A 158 8.50 13.41 -23.06
N ILE A 159 7.72 12.33 -23.10
CA ILE A 159 7.85 11.25 -22.12
C ILE A 159 9.20 10.52 -22.18
N ASN A 160 9.79 10.47 -23.37
CA ASN A 160 11.11 9.86 -23.63
C ASN A 160 12.27 10.83 -23.45
N ASP A 161 12.00 12.10 -23.11
CA ASP A 161 13.04 13.07 -22.84
C ASP A 161 13.67 12.77 -21.46
N TRP A 162 14.96 12.48 -21.47
CA TRP A 162 15.71 12.18 -20.25
C TRP A 162 15.73 13.37 -19.29
N GLN A 163 16.08 14.57 -19.77
CA GLN A 163 16.28 15.73 -18.91
C GLN A 163 14.95 16.28 -18.40
N GLN A 164 13.92 16.22 -19.25
CA GLN A 164 12.63 16.77 -18.93
C GLN A 164 11.73 15.77 -18.21
N THR A 165 11.81 14.46 -18.43
CA THR A 165 10.84 13.54 -17.80
C THR A 165 11.50 12.60 -16.81
N LEU A 166 12.51 11.84 -17.24
CA LEU A 166 13.11 10.79 -16.43
C LEU A 166 13.96 11.33 -15.29
N ALA A 167 14.86 12.28 -15.56
CA ALA A 167 15.77 12.85 -14.58
C ALA A 167 15.02 13.53 -13.42
N PRO A 168 13.91 14.26 -13.62
CA PRO A 168 13.13 14.82 -12.52
C PRO A 168 12.41 13.75 -11.68
N ILE A 169 11.88 12.67 -12.29
CA ILE A 169 11.32 11.53 -11.54
C ILE A 169 12.42 10.88 -10.70
N MET A 170 13.56 10.60 -11.32
CA MET A 170 14.70 9.96 -10.66
C MET A 170 15.33 10.83 -9.59
N GLY A 171 15.43 12.14 -9.79
CA GLY A 171 15.95 13.08 -8.81
C GLY A 171 15.09 13.07 -7.53
N VAL A 172 13.77 13.16 -7.69
CA VAL A 172 12.85 13.10 -6.55
C VAL A 172 12.92 11.72 -5.86
N PHE A 173 12.94 10.64 -6.64
CA PHE A 173 13.10 9.29 -6.11
C PHE A 173 14.41 9.11 -5.34
N VAL A 174 15.54 9.58 -5.86
CA VAL A 174 16.85 9.46 -5.20
C VAL A 174 16.84 10.20 -3.87
N CYS A 175 16.25 11.39 -3.78
CA CYS A 175 16.09 12.09 -2.50
C CYS A 175 15.30 11.25 -1.49
N PHE A 176 14.16 10.67 -1.89
CA PHE A 176 13.40 9.77 -1.03
C PHE A 176 14.20 8.51 -0.65
N ALA A 177 14.86 7.89 -1.62
CA ALA A 177 15.64 6.68 -1.42
C ALA A 177 16.78 6.90 -0.43
N LEU A 178 17.50 8.03 -0.53
CA LEU A 178 18.56 8.40 0.41
C LEU A 178 18.03 8.54 1.83
N LEU A 179 16.93 9.27 2.04
CA LEU A 179 16.31 9.42 3.35
C LEU A 179 15.84 8.08 3.93
N LEU A 180 15.21 7.23 3.12
CA LEU A 180 14.80 5.89 3.55
C LEU A 180 16.00 4.97 3.84
N MET A 181 17.13 5.16 3.15
CA MET A 181 18.35 4.41 3.43
C MET A 181 19.02 4.84 4.74
N LEU A 182 18.86 6.10 5.14
CA LEU A 182 19.26 6.60 6.46
C LEU A 182 18.38 6.01 7.59
N GLU A 183 17.14 5.62 7.29
CA GLU A 183 16.22 4.88 8.18
C GLU A 183 16.37 3.33 8.09
N PRO A 184 17.55 2.82 7.72
CA PRO A 184 17.81 1.51 7.11
C PRO A 184 16.64 0.74 6.45
N ASN A 185 15.77 1.37 5.64
CA ASN A 185 14.55 0.76 5.09
C ASN A 185 14.66 0.35 3.60
N LEU A 186 15.44 -0.70 3.32
CA LEU A 186 15.70 -1.16 1.95
C LEU A 186 14.46 -1.72 1.24
N GLY A 187 13.61 -2.47 1.95
CA GLY A 187 12.41 -3.07 1.39
C GLY A 187 11.46 -2.03 0.80
N THR A 188 11.23 -0.93 1.53
CA THR A 188 10.36 0.15 1.06
C THR A 188 10.94 0.86 -0.16
N THR A 189 12.25 1.12 -0.19
CA THR A 189 12.91 1.75 -1.34
C THR A 189 12.80 0.89 -2.61
N ILE A 190 12.99 -0.43 -2.50
CA ILE A 190 12.83 -1.35 -3.64
C ILE A 190 11.39 -1.36 -4.14
N ILE A 191 10.40 -1.36 -3.24
CA ILE A 191 8.99 -1.32 -3.63
C ILE A 191 8.67 -0.02 -4.37
N ILE A 192 9.11 1.13 -3.86
CA ILE A 192 8.91 2.43 -4.52
C ILE A 192 9.56 2.43 -5.91
N ALA A 193 10.80 1.93 -6.02
CA ALA A 193 11.49 1.80 -7.30
C ALA A 193 10.69 0.96 -8.30
N ALA A 194 10.17 -0.19 -7.87
CA ALA A 194 9.35 -1.06 -8.71
C ALA A 194 8.02 -0.42 -9.12
N VAL A 195 7.35 0.31 -8.22
CA VAL A 195 6.13 1.08 -8.53
C VAL A 195 6.40 2.14 -9.59
N LEU A 196 7.49 2.89 -9.44
CA LEU A 196 7.91 3.89 -10.42
C LEU A 196 8.15 3.26 -11.79
N MET A 197 8.84 2.12 -11.84
CA MET A 197 9.08 1.39 -13.08
C MET A 197 7.78 0.99 -13.78
N VAL A 198 6.80 0.47 -13.02
CA VAL A 198 5.47 0.14 -13.56
C VAL A 198 4.76 1.39 -14.08
N MET A 199 4.77 2.49 -13.33
CA MET A 199 4.12 3.74 -13.76
C MET A 199 4.78 4.34 -15.00
N MET A 200 6.10 4.32 -15.10
CA MET A 200 6.83 4.83 -16.27
C MET A 200 6.59 3.95 -17.50
N PHE A 201 6.56 2.63 -17.32
CA PHE A 201 6.20 1.68 -18.38
C PHE A 201 4.78 1.93 -18.90
N VAL A 202 3.79 1.99 -18.00
CA VAL A 202 2.38 2.28 -18.37
C VAL A 202 2.22 3.70 -18.91
N GLY A 203 3.03 4.65 -18.44
CA GLY A 203 3.09 5.99 -19.00
C GLY A 203 3.51 6.00 -20.47
N GLY A 204 4.29 5.02 -20.93
CA GLY A 204 4.81 4.97 -22.30
C GLY A 204 6.24 5.48 -22.44
N VAL A 205 7.03 5.43 -21.36
CA VAL A 205 8.49 5.57 -21.46
C VAL A 205 9.04 4.40 -22.29
N GLY A 206 9.97 4.70 -23.20
CA GLY A 206 10.61 3.72 -24.07
C GLY A 206 11.30 2.59 -23.29
N THR A 207 11.32 1.41 -23.89
CA THR A 207 11.87 0.18 -23.26
C THR A 207 13.35 0.29 -22.96
N VAL A 208 14.15 0.96 -23.81
CA VAL A 208 15.60 1.09 -23.62
C VAL A 208 15.96 1.89 -22.37
N PRO A 209 15.43 3.13 -22.15
CA PRO A 209 15.62 3.84 -20.88
C PRO A 209 15.16 3.05 -19.66
N LEU A 210 14.04 2.33 -19.76
CA LEU A 210 13.53 1.50 -18.66
C LEU A 210 14.45 0.33 -18.33
N LEU A 211 15.00 -0.37 -19.33
CA LEU A 211 15.95 -1.45 -19.10
C LEU A 211 17.26 -0.92 -18.50
N GLY A 212 17.75 0.23 -18.96
CA GLY A 212 18.90 0.90 -18.37
C GLY A 212 18.65 1.25 -16.90
N LEU A 213 17.48 1.82 -16.60
CA LEU A 213 17.11 2.18 -15.24
C LEU A 213 16.92 0.95 -14.34
N LEU A 214 16.32 -0.13 -14.86
CA LEU A 214 16.20 -1.41 -14.16
C LEU A 214 17.59 -1.97 -13.80
N GLY A 215 18.54 -1.91 -14.74
CA GLY A 215 19.93 -2.32 -14.51
C GLY A 215 20.60 -1.50 -13.40
N VAL A 216 20.48 -0.17 -13.45
CA VAL A 216 21.07 0.72 -12.43
C VAL A 216 20.44 0.51 -11.06
N LEU A 217 19.11 0.47 -10.97
CA LEU A 217 18.40 0.27 -9.70
C LEU A 217 18.64 -1.13 -9.13
N GLY A 218 18.71 -2.15 -9.99
CA GLY A 218 19.06 -3.52 -9.61
C GLY A 218 20.49 -3.63 -9.08
N ALA A 219 21.46 -3.01 -9.76
CA ALA A 219 22.85 -2.96 -9.31
C ALA A 219 22.99 -2.21 -7.98
N ALA A 220 22.30 -1.08 -7.81
CA ALA A 220 22.29 -0.33 -6.55
C ALA A 220 21.66 -1.16 -5.41
N ALA A 221 20.52 -1.80 -5.66
CA ALA A 221 19.87 -2.66 -4.68
C ALA A 221 20.77 -3.85 -4.26
N ALA A 222 21.44 -4.48 -5.23
CA ALA A 222 22.41 -5.54 -4.96
C ALA A 222 23.58 -5.00 -4.11
N PHE A 223 24.21 -3.91 -4.54
CA PHE A 223 25.30 -3.27 -3.80
C PHE A 223 24.92 -3.03 -2.33
N PHE A 224 23.80 -2.34 -2.08
CA PHE A 224 23.33 -2.05 -0.71
C PHE A 224 22.89 -3.29 0.08
N ALA A 225 22.52 -4.39 -0.57
CA ALA A 225 22.23 -5.66 0.09
C ALA A 225 23.52 -6.35 0.57
N PHE A 226 24.61 -6.26 -0.20
CA PHE A 226 25.92 -6.84 0.16
C PHE A 226 26.77 -5.97 1.08
N SER A 227 26.64 -4.63 1.03
CA SER A 227 27.50 -3.72 1.79
C SER A 227 27.22 -3.69 3.31
N VAL A 228 26.03 -4.11 3.76
CA VAL A 228 25.66 -4.04 5.18
C VAL A 228 25.64 -5.45 5.77
N PRO A 229 26.48 -5.75 6.80
CA PRO A 229 26.61 -7.11 7.35
C PRO A 229 25.30 -7.75 7.80
N PHE A 230 24.35 -6.97 8.33
CA PHE A 230 23.03 -7.46 8.70
C PHE A 230 22.18 -7.90 7.50
N ARG A 231 22.21 -7.13 6.40
CA ARG A 231 21.45 -7.44 5.17
C ARG A 231 22.04 -8.64 4.45
N PHE A 232 23.38 -8.71 4.41
CA PHE A 232 24.09 -9.87 3.88
C PHE A 232 23.75 -11.14 4.64
N ARG A 233 23.72 -11.10 5.98
CA ARG A 233 23.30 -12.25 6.81
C ARG A 233 21.88 -12.71 6.50
N ARG A 234 20.92 -11.79 6.29
CA ARG A 234 19.56 -12.15 5.85
C ARG A 234 19.52 -12.82 4.47
N LEU A 235 20.39 -12.38 3.54
CA LEU A 235 20.50 -12.99 2.22
C LEU A 235 21.11 -14.39 2.27
N MET A 236 22.13 -14.60 3.11
CA MET A 236 22.72 -15.91 3.34
C MET A 236 21.75 -16.86 4.06
N ALA A 237 21.03 -16.36 5.06
CA ALA A 237 19.98 -17.10 5.76
C ALA A 237 18.79 -17.43 4.85
N TYR A 238 18.52 -16.65 3.81
CA TYR A 238 17.53 -17.03 2.79
C TYR A 238 17.98 -18.28 2.01
N GLY A 239 19.26 -18.33 1.60
CA GLY A 239 19.82 -19.45 0.84
C GLY A 239 19.92 -20.74 1.66
N ASP A 240 20.33 -20.63 2.92
CA ASP A 240 20.37 -21.74 3.85
C ASP A 240 19.98 -21.29 5.28
N PRO A 241 18.68 -21.32 5.61
CA PRO A 241 18.19 -20.86 6.90
C PRO A 241 18.55 -21.80 8.05
N TRP A 242 18.97 -23.04 7.77
CA TRP A 242 19.34 -24.01 8.79
C TRP A 242 20.71 -23.74 9.40
N LYS A 243 21.61 -23.04 8.68
CA LYS A 243 22.94 -22.65 9.19
C LYS A 243 22.90 -21.80 10.44
N ASP A 244 21.85 -21.00 10.61
CA ASP A 244 21.64 -20.16 11.79
C ASP A 244 20.16 -20.22 12.19
N ALA A 245 19.71 -21.43 12.52
CA ALA A 245 18.31 -21.74 12.80
C ALA A 245 17.76 -21.01 14.04
N GLN A 246 18.62 -20.57 14.97
CA GLN A 246 18.22 -19.84 16.19
C GLN A 246 18.40 -18.33 16.08
N GLY A 247 19.13 -17.84 15.08
CA GLY A 247 19.36 -16.43 14.84
C GLY A 247 18.63 -15.91 13.61
N THR A 248 19.39 -15.60 12.56
CA THR A 248 18.89 -14.93 11.36
C THR A 248 17.97 -15.78 10.48
N GLY A 249 18.08 -17.11 10.55
CA GLY A 249 17.19 -18.05 9.87
C GLY A 249 15.90 -18.36 10.62
N TYR A 250 15.81 -18.04 11.91
CA TYR A 250 14.71 -18.46 12.80
C TYR A 250 13.33 -18.01 12.27
N GLN A 251 13.19 -16.72 11.92
CA GLN A 251 11.92 -16.19 11.40
C GLN A 251 11.47 -16.89 10.11
N ALA A 252 12.41 -17.17 9.19
CA ALA A 252 12.11 -17.85 7.93
C ALA A 252 11.73 -19.33 8.14
N LEU A 253 12.38 -20.02 9.07
CA LEU A 253 12.04 -21.41 9.40
C LEU A 253 10.68 -21.48 10.08
N GLN A 254 10.42 -20.63 11.06
CA GLN A 254 9.17 -20.65 11.82
C GLN A 254 7.97 -20.25 10.96
N SER A 255 8.14 -19.32 10.02
CA SER A 255 7.07 -19.04 9.05
C SER A 255 6.74 -20.26 8.19
N ARG A 256 7.75 -20.99 7.71
CA ARG A 256 7.57 -22.22 6.91
C ARG A 256 6.98 -23.37 7.73
N VAL A 257 7.40 -23.52 8.99
CA VAL A 257 6.84 -24.53 9.91
C VAL A 257 5.36 -24.24 10.16
N GLY A 258 4.98 -22.99 10.40
CA GLY A 258 3.57 -22.60 10.55
C GLY A 258 2.73 -22.96 9.32
N LEU A 259 3.23 -22.62 8.12
CA LEU A 259 2.57 -23.00 6.86
C LEU A 259 2.45 -24.52 6.70
N ALA A 260 3.50 -25.29 7.07
CA ALA A 260 3.51 -26.74 6.96
C ALA A 260 2.52 -27.39 7.95
N ASN A 261 2.42 -26.89 9.17
CA ASN A 261 1.53 -27.41 10.22
C ASN A 261 0.05 -27.29 9.84
N GLY A 262 -0.33 -26.22 9.14
CA GLY A 262 -1.72 -25.98 8.77
C GLY A 262 -2.27 -26.93 7.71
N GLY A 263 -1.42 -27.55 6.88
CA GLY A 263 -1.88 -28.42 5.80
C GLY A 263 -2.91 -27.73 4.88
N ILE A 264 -3.94 -28.45 4.43
CA ILE A 264 -4.95 -27.90 3.52
C ILE A 264 -6.04 -27.10 4.25
N LEU A 265 -6.50 -27.62 5.39
CA LEU A 265 -7.70 -27.13 6.11
C LEU A 265 -7.37 -26.23 7.32
N GLY A 266 -6.12 -26.22 7.78
CA GLY A 266 -5.71 -25.51 8.98
C GLY A 266 -5.93 -26.31 10.25
N LEU A 267 -5.38 -25.81 11.35
CA LEU A 267 -5.60 -26.34 12.71
C LEU A 267 -6.90 -25.82 13.35
N GLY A 268 -7.56 -24.85 12.73
CA GLY A 268 -8.70 -24.12 13.28
C GLY A 268 -8.30 -22.74 13.81
N LEU A 269 -9.23 -21.78 13.71
CA LEU A 269 -9.03 -20.41 14.19
C LEU A 269 -8.64 -20.39 15.67
N GLY A 270 -7.61 -19.61 15.99
CA GLY A 270 -7.10 -19.50 17.35
C GLY A 270 -6.23 -20.68 17.82
N SER A 271 -6.00 -21.70 16.98
CA SER A 271 -5.22 -22.89 17.35
C SER A 271 -3.78 -22.87 16.85
N SER A 272 -3.28 -21.73 16.35
CA SER A 272 -1.87 -21.57 15.99
C SER A 272 -0.97 -21.88 17.19
N ARG A 273 0.07 -22.66 16.93
CA ARG A 273 1.14 -22.90 17.91
C ARG A 273 2.22 -21.84 17.77
N VAL A 274 2.44 -21.35 16.55
CA VAL A 274 3.46 -20.35 16.24
C VAL A 274 3.20 -19.01 16.93
N LYS A 275 1.94 -18.65 17.22
CA LYS A 275 1.59 -17.42 17.97
C LYS A 275 2.02 -17.38 19.43
N TRP A 276 2.47 -18.49 20.01
CA TRP A 276 2.96 -18.56 21.41
C TRP A 276 4.39 -18.00 21.59
N GLY A 277 4.77 -17.02 20.76
CA GLY A 277 6.10 -16.41 20.78
C GLY A 277 7.16 -17.12 19.93
N TYR A 278 6.81 -18.20 19.22
CA TYR A 278 7.76 -18.90 18.34
C TYR A 278 8.03 -18.15 17.02
N LEU A 279 7.19 -17.17 16.65
CA LEU A 279 7.45 -16.30 15.50
C LEU A 279 7.39 -14.83 15.93
N PRO A 280 8.55 -14.15 16.00
CA PRO A 280 8.58 -12.72 16.24
C PRO A 280 7.86 -11.97 15.12
N GLU A 281 7.16 -10.88 15.46
CA GLU A 281 6.46 -10.02 14.48
C GLU A 281 5.38 -10.79 13.67
N ALA A 282 4.73 -11.77 14.31
CA ALA A 282 3.69 -12.59 13.69
C ALA A 282 2.43 -11.80 13.31
N ASP A 283 2.08 -10.73 14.02
CA ASP A 283 0.91 -9.90 13.72
C ASP A 283 1.19 -8.86 12.62
N THR A 284 2.46 -8.54 12.34
CA THR A 284 2.90 -7.51 11.39
C THR A 284 3.44 -8.12 10.09
N ASP A 285 4.64 -8.69 10.10
CA ASP A 285 5.35 -9.11 8.88
C ASP A 285 5.01 -10.55 8.47
N PHE A 286 4.60 -11.39 9.42
CA PHE A 286 4.37 -12.83 9.19
C PHE A 286 2.93 -13.30 9.42
N ILE A 287 1.95 -12.40 9.33
CA ILE A 287 0.54 -12.75 9.59
C ILE A 287 0.02 -13.84 8.66
N LEU A 288 0.54 -13.92 7.43
CA LEU A 288 0.19 -14.98 6.50
C LEU A 288 0.64 -16.38 6.97
N ALA A 289 1.72 -16.48 7.75
CA ALA A 289 2.14 -17.76 8.33
C ALA A 289 1.13 -18.25 9.38
N ILE A 290 0.60 -17.33 10.19
CA ILE A 290 -0.47 -17.64 11.16
C ILE A 290 -1.76 -18.00 10.44
N ILE A 291 -2.14 -17.26 9.38
CA ILE A 291 -3.29 -17.60 8.53
C ILE A 291 -3.13 -19.01 7.96
N GLY A 292 -1.96 -19.34 7.43
CA GLY A 292 -1.69 -20.66 6.88
C GLY A 292 -1.72 -21.76 7.92
N GLU A 293 -1.27 -21.52 9.16
CA GLU A 293 -1.36 -22.50 10.24
C GLU A 293 -2.81 -22.72 10.70
N GLU A 294 -3.58 -21.64 10.88
CA GLU A 294 -4.94 -21.71 11.44
C GLU A 294 -6.00 -22.11 10.41
N LEU A 295 -5.89 -21.64 9.17
CA LEU A 295 -6.89 -21.82 8.10
C LEU A 295 -6.37 -22.65 6.92
N GLY A 296 -5.12 -23.10 6.98
CA GLY A 296 -4.51 -23.93 5.96
C GLY A 296 -4.28 -23.22 4.64
N LEU A 297 -3.96 -24.03 3.62
CA LEU A 297 -3.81 -23.58 2.25
C LEU A 297 -5.06 -22.84 1.74
N ILE A 298 -6.26 -23.28 2.12
CA ILE A 298 -7.51 -22.65 1.66
C ILE A 298 -7.61 -21.21 2.15
N GLY A 299 -7.32 -20.95 3.42
CA GLY A 299 -7.30 -19.59 3.97
C GLY A 299 -6.31 -18.68 3.22
N CYS A 300 -5.09 -19.17 2.99
CA CYS A 300 -4.08 -18.44 2.21
C CYS A 300 -4.58 -18.16 0.78
N MET A 301 -5.17 -19.14 0.10
CA MET A 301 -5.66 -18.99 -1.27
C MET A 301 -6.82 -18.01 -1.38
N VAL A 302 -7.70 -17.94 -0.37
CA VAL A 302 -8.76 -16.93 -0.32
C VAL A 302 -8.16 -15.51 -0.25
N ILE A 303 -7.15 -15.30 0.60
CA ILE A 303 -6.49 -13.99 0.72
C ILE A 303 -5.75 -13.61 -0.56
N VAL A 304 -5.00 -14.54 -1.14
CA VAL A 304 -4.35 -14.34 -2.44
C VAL A 304 -5.38 -14.05 -3.53
N GLY A 305 -6.49 -14.80 -3.57
CA GLY A 305 -7.57 -14.60 -4.53
C GLY A 305 -8.24 -13.22 -4.42
N LEU A 306 -8.48 -12.75 -3.19
CA LEU A 306 -9.02 -11.40 -2.94
C LEU A 306 -8.04 -10.30 -3.37
N LEU A 307 -6.75 -10.46 -3.09
CA LEU A 307 -5.70 -9.52 -3.53
C LEU A 307 -5.57 -9.51 -5.06
N LEU A 308 -5.60 -10.67 -5.72
CA LEU A 308 -5.60 -10.76 -7.17
C LEU A 308 -6.85 -10.13 -7.79
N ALA A 309 -8.02 -10.32 -7.17
CA ALA A 309 -9.26 -9.67 -7.60
C ALA A 309 -9.19 -8.15 -7.43
N PHE A 310 -8.59 -7.65 -6.33
CA PHE A 310 -8.29 -6.23 -6.15
C PHE A 310 -7.39 -5.70 -7.26
N GLY A 311 -6.26 -6.37 -7.52
CA GLY A 311 -5.30 -5.98 -8.57
C GLY A 311 -5.95 -5.95 -9.94
N TYR A 312 -6.72 -6.98 -10.28
CA TYR A 312 -7.46 -7.06 -11.53
C TYR A 312 -8.45 -5.91 -11.73
N LEU A 313 -9.23 -5.60 -10.69
CA LEU A 313 -10.18 -4.49 -10.73
C LEU A 313 -9.47 -3.13 -10.78
N GLY A 314 -8.35 -2.97 -10.08
CA GLY A 314 -7.51 -1.78 -10.14
C GLY A 314 -6.97 -1.53 -11.55
N VAL A 315 -6.48 -2.57 -12.22
CA VAL A 315 -6.06 -2.48 -13.64
C VAL A 315 -7.25 -2.14 -14.54
N ARG A 316 -8.43 -2.75 -14.33
CA ARG A 316 -9.63 -2.37 -15.10
C ARG A 316 -10.03 -0.91 -14.90
N VAL A 317 -9.88 -0.37 -13.70
CA VAL A 317 -10.13 1.05 -13.42
C VAL A 317 -9.12 1.93 -14.15
N ALA A 318 -7.83 1.57 -14.11
CA ALA A 318 -6.79 2.30 -14.83
C ALA A 318 -7.05 2.34 -16.35
N LEU A 319 -7.35 1.20 -16.96
CA LEU A 319 -7.61 1.08 -18.41
C LEU A 319 -8.84 1.86 -18.89
N ARG A 320 -9.79 2.13 -18.00
CA ARG A 320 -11.03 2.86 -18.30
C ARG A 320 -11.07 4.23 -17.63
N ALA A 321 -9.94 4.72 -17.12
CA ALA A 321 -9.88 6.02 -16.51
C ALA A 321 -10.21 7.10 -17.57
N PRO A 322 -10.94 8.17 -17.19
CA PRO A 322 -11.39 9.20 -18.14
C PRO A 322 -10.23 10.07 -18.67
N ASP A 323 -9.14 10.13 -17.92
CA ASP A 323 -7.96 10.92 -18.25
C ASP A 323 -6.66 10.22 -17.83
N ARG A 324 -5.55 10.73 -18.35
CA ARG A 324 -4.21 10.17 -18.16
C ARG A 324 -3.73 10.23 -16.70
N MET A 325 -4.10 11.26 -15.94
CA MET A 325 -3.75 11.37 -14.53
C MET A 325 -4.47 10.29 -13.73
N GLY A 326 -5.77 10.10 -13.97
CA GLY A 326 -6.56 9.02 -13.37
C GLY A 326 -6.00 7.63 -13.70
N MET A 327 -5.62 7.39 -14.96
CA MET A 327 -5.01 6.12 -15.41
C MET A 327 -3.70 5.83 -14.65
N LEU A 328 -2.79 6.80 -14.59
CA LEU A 328 -1.50 6.65 -13.94
C LEU A 328 -1.62 6.54 -12.42
N LEU A 329 -2.51 7.30 -11.81
CA LEU A 329 -2.79 7.23 -10.37
C LEU A 329 -3.35 5.86 -9.98
N ALA A 330 -4.35 5.38 -10.71
CA ALA A 330 -4.94 4.05 -10.50
C ALA A 330 -3.88 2.95 -10.70
N THR A 331 -3.03 3.08 -11.72
CA THR A 331 -1.89 2.18 -11.97
C THR A 331 -0.92 2.18 -10.78
N GLY A 332 -0.48 3.35 -10.33
CA GLY A 332 0.51 3.47 -9.26
C GLY A 332 0.02 2.93 -7.92
N ILE A 333 -1.22 3.24 -7.52
CA ILE A 333 -1.82 2.73 -6.27
C ILE A 333 -1.99 1.20 -6.35
N THR A 334 -2.50 0.70 -7.47
CA THR A 334 -2.70 -0.74 -7.66
C THR A 334 -1.35 -1.47 -7.64
N ALA A 335 -0.36 -0.96 -8.37
CA ALA A 335 0.99 -1.52 -8.41
C ALA A 335 1.65 -1.51 -7.04
N TRP A 336 1.52 -0.41 -6.28
CA TRP A 336 2.07 -0.31 -4.93
C TRP A 336 1.51 -1.41 -4.01
N ILE A 337 0.19 -1.54 -3.94
CA ILE A 337 -0.46 -2.53 -3.07
C ILE A 337 -0.10 -3.96 -3.51
N MET A 338 -0.15 -4.24 -4.82
CA MET A 338 0.14 -5.57 -5.35
C MET A 338 1.60 -5.98 -5.18
N LEU A 339 2.56 -5.07 -5.42
CA LEU A 339 3.98 -5.33 -5.20
C LEU A 339 4.28 -5.53 -3.72
N GLN A 340 3.67 -4.74 -2.84
CA GLN A 340 3.81 -4.90 -1.40
C GLN A 340 3.30 -6.27 -0.94
N ALA A 341 2.12 -6.68 -1.42
CA ALA A 341 1.57 -8.01 -1.14
C ALA A 341 2.44 -9.14 -1.69
N PHE A 342 2.92 -9.02 -2.94
CA PHE A 342 3.82 -9.99 -3.56
C PHE A 342 5.11 -10.17 -2.75
N VAL A 343 5.73 -9.07 -2.32
CA VAL A 343 6.95 -9.12 -1.51
C VAL A 343 6.69 -9.79 -0.15
N ASN A 344 5.59 -9.45 0.54
CA ASN A 344 5.26 -10.07 1.81
C ASN A 344 5.00 -11.59 1.66
N ILE A 345 4.09 -11.97 0.75
CA ILE A 345 3.73 -13.38 0.52
C ILE A 345 4.96 -14.18 0.09
N GLY A 346 5.77 -13.63 -0.82
CA GLY A 346 7.01 -14.25 -1.28
C GLY A 346 8.01 -14.45 -0.14
N ALA A 347 8.14 -13.50 0.78
CA ALA A 347 9.00 -13.64 1.95
C ALA A 347 8.51 -14.72 2.91
N VAL A 348 7.20 -14.77 3.18
CA VAL A 348 6.60 -15.73 4.14
C VAL A 348 6.71 -17.17 3.64
N VAL A 349 6.43 -17.40 2.35
CA VAL A 349 6.57 -18.72 1.71
C VAL A 349 8.05 -19.06 1.44
N GLY A 350 8.95 -18.07 1.53
CA GLY A 350 10.38 -18.24 1.38
C GLY A 350 10.85 -18.32 -0.07
N ALA A 351 10.10 -17.69 -1.00
CA ALA A 351 10.48 -17.49 -2.39
C ALA A 351 11.40 -16.28 -2.61
N ILE A 352 11.41 -15.32 -1.67
CA ILE A 352 12.34 -14.19 -1.64
C ILE A 352 12.84 -13.93 -0.20
N PRO A 353 13.92 -13.13 -0.01
CA PRO A 353 14.42 -12.80 1.34
C PRO A 353 13.43 -11.96 2.16
N ILE A 354 13.53 -12.05 3.50
CA ILE A 354 12.68 -11.30 4.42
C ILE A 354 12.99 -9.79 4.36
N THR A 355 12.00 -9.01 3.93
CA THR A 355 12.12 -7.55 3.73
C THR A 355 11.53 -6.71 4.86
N GLY A 356 10.69 -7.29 5.73
CA GLY A 356 10.03 -6.59 6.85
C GLY A 356 8.95 -5.61 6.38
N VAL A 357 8.13 -6.05 5.43
CA VAL A 357 7.08 -5.26 4.80
C VAL A 357 5.73 -5.92 5.10
N PRO A 358 4.74 -5.22 5.65
CA PRO A 358 3.48 -5.82 6.06
C PRO A 358 2.60 -6.16 4.86
N LEU A 359 1.81 -7.23 4.98
CA LEU A 359 0.76 -7.59 4.03
C LEU A 359 -0.35 -6.52 4.05
N PRO A 360 -0.65 -5.85 2.92
CA PRO A 360 -1.66 -4.80 2.88
C PRO A 360 -3.04 -5.26 3.36
N PHE A 361 -3.75 -4.40 4.09
CA PHE A 361 -5.09 -4.62 4.67
C PHE A 361 -5.21 -5.68 5.77
N VAL A 362 -4.34 -6.69 5.77
CA VAL A 362 -4.45 -7.84 6.68
C VAL A 362 -3.59 -7.65 7.93
N SER A 363 -2.36 -7.16 7.77
CA SER A 363 -1.39 -7.08 8.87
C SER A 363 -1.69 -5.96 9.87
N ALA A 364 -1.20 -6.13 11.10
CA ALA A 364 -1.14 -5.07 12.09
C ALA A 364 -0.22 -3.94 11.59
N GLY A 365 -0.70 -2.70 11.61
CA GLY A 365 0.04 -1.59 11.02
C GLY A 365 -0.81 -0.34 10.85
N GLY A 366 -0.96 0.42 11.92
CA GLY A 366 -1.90 1.54 11.97
C GLY A 366 -1.68 2.61 10.90
N SER A 367 -0.47 3.16 10.81
CA SER A 367 -0.15 4.21 9.83
C SER A 367 -0.20 3.68 8.40
N SER A 368 0.34 2.48 8.14
CA SER A 368 0.29 1.88 6.81
C SER A 368 -1.13 1.66 6.33
N LEU A 369 -2.03 1.25 7.24
CA LEU A 369 -3.44 1.08 6.91
C LEU A 369 -4.10 2.41 6.51
N ILE A 370 -3.85 3.51 7.23
CA ILE A 370 -4.39 4.84 6.86
C ILE A 370 -3.98 5.22 5.45
N PHE A 371 -2.69 5.16 5.11
CA PHE A 371 -2.22 5.65 3.81
C PHE A 371 -2.56 4.71 2.66
N THR A 372 -2.62 3.40 2.93
CA THR A 372 -3.12 2.43 1.95
C THR A 372 -4.60 2.67 1.67
N MET A 373 -5.42 2.90 2.70
CA MET A 373 -6.86 3.22 2.54
C MET A 373 -7.09 4.59 1.91
N ALA A 374 -6.23 5.58 2.19
CA ALA A 374 -6.22 6.86 1.49
C ALA A 374 -5.93 6.69 -0.01
N GLY A 375 -4.96 5.85 -0.37
CA GLY A 375 -4.68 5.44 -1.74
C GLY A 375 -5.89 4.75 -2.38
N VAL A 376 -6.50 3.77 -1.71
CA VAL A 376 -7.75 3.13 -2.19
C VAL A 376 -8.85 4.17 -2.42
N GLY A 377 -9.01 5.15 -1.54
CA GLY A 377 -9.98 6.23 -1.74
C GLY A 377 -9.72 7.03 -3.03
N MET A 378 -8.46 7.34 -3.35
CA MET A 378 -8.10 7.95 -4.63
C MET A 378 -8.42 7.04 -5.82
N LEU A 379 -8.12 5.74 -5.73
CA LEU A 379 -8.48 4.74 -6.76
C LEU A 379 -10.00 4.67 -6.97
N LEU A 380 -10.78 4.72 -5.89
CA LEU A 380 -12.24 4.75 -5.93
C LEU A 380 -12.79 6.07 -6.50
N ASN A 381 -12.10 7.20 -6.28
CA ASN A 381 -12.43 8.47 -6.92
C ASN A 381 -12.32 8.35 -8.45
N VAL A 382 -11.23 7.73 -8.96
CA VAL A 382 -11.08 7.43 -10.40
C VAL A 382 -12.18 6.48 -10.87
N ALA A 383 -12.42 5.37 -10.16
CA ALA A 383 -13.42 4.37 -10.53
C ALA A 383 -14.85 4.92 -10.60
N LYS A 384 -15.16 5.98 -9.83
CA LYS A 384 -16.47 6.66 -9.86
C LYS A 384 -16.68 7.44 -11.17
N ARG A 385 -15.60 7.90 -11.81
CA ARG A 385 -15.61 8.67 -13.06
C ARG A 385 -15.54 7.80 -14.32
N THR A 386 -15.36 6.48 -14.16
CA THR A 386 -15.17 5.47 -15.22
C THR A 386 -16.49 4.91 -15.78
N SER A 387 -17.56 5.71 -15.83
CA SER A 387 -18.93 5.24 -16.18
C SER A 387 -19.05 4.72 -17.61
#